data_AF-A0A511H2Z1-F1
#
_entry.id   AF-A0A511H2Z1-F1
#
_cell.length_a   1.000
_cell.length_b   1.000
_cell.length_c   1.000
_cell.angle_alpha   90.00
_cell.angle_beta   90.00
_cell.angle_gamma   90.00
#
_symmetry.space_group_name_H-M   'P 1'
#
loop_
_entity.id
_entity.type
_entity.pdbx_description
1 polymer ?
#
loop_
_entity_poly.entity_id
_entity_poly.type
_entity_poly.pdbx_seq_one_letter_code
_entity_poly.pdbx_strand_id
1 'polypeptide(L)' 'MPTWGWIILVIVALIGGAVGGFFISRKYMMDYFEKNPPIDENMLRMMMLQMGQKPSERKINQMMSQMKSQQKKKNNTNK' A
#
# COMPACT_ATOMS: atom_id res chain seq x y z
N MET A 1 -7.12 -25.04 -40.48
CA MET A 1 -6.34 -24.58 -39.30
C MET A 1 -7.33 -24.07 -38.25
N PRO A 2 -7.48 -24.71 -37.09
CA PRO A 2 -8.48 -24.33 -36.10
C PRO A 2 -8.02 -23.08 -35.34
N THR A 3 -8.39 -21.91 -35.84
CA THR A 3 -8.13 -20.59 -35.23
C THR A 3 -8.74 -20.44 -33.85
N TRP A 4 -9.78 -21.23 -33.54
CA TRP A 4 -10.41 -21.31 -32.23
C TRP A 4 -9.46 -21.73 -31.11
N GLY A 5 -8.48 -22.60 -31.43
CA GLY A 5 -7.44 -23.00 -30.49
C GLY A 5 -6.74 -21.76 -29.94
N TRP A 6 -6.16 -20.94 -30.83
CA TRP A 6 -5.43 -19.71 -30.54
C TRP A 6 -6.18 -18.67 -29.71
N ILE A 7 -7.51 -18.60 -29.81
CA ILE A 7 -8.31 -17.63 -29.06
C ILE A 7 -8.31 -17.95 -27.55
N ILE A 8 -8.37 -19.24 -27.20
CA ILE A 8 -8.47 -19.67 -25.80
C ILE A 8 -7.18 -19.37 -25.02
N LEU A 9 -6.02 -19.67 -25.58
CA LEU A 9 -4.73 -19.39 -24.92
C LEU A 9 -4.41 -17.90 -24.85
N VAL A 10 -4.90 -17.08 -25.78
CA VAL A 10 -4.78 -15.61 -25.65
C VAL A 10 -5.61 -15.11 -24.47
N ILE A 11 -6.83 -15.62 -24.28
CA ILE A 11 -7.69 -15.25 -23.14
C ILE A 11 -7.07 -15.71 -21.82
N VAL A 12 -6.57 -16.94 -21.76
CA VAL A 12 -5.90 -17.46 -20.55
C VAL A 12 -4.63 -16.69 -20.24
N ALA A 13 -3.83 -16.32 -21.25
CA ALA A 13 -2.64 -15.49 -21.07
C ALA A 13 -2.99 -14.07 -20.59
N LEU A 14 -4.09 -13.49 -21.08
CA LEU A 14 -4.59 -12.19 -20.63
C LEU A 14 -5.01 -12.24 -19.16
N ILE A 15 -5.77 -13.26 -18.76
CA ILE A 15 -6.21 -13.42 -17.36
C ILE A 15 -5.01 -13.74 -16.45
N GLY A 16 -4.14 -14.66 -16.87
CA GLY A 16 -2.93 -15.03 -16.13
C GLY A 16 -1.97 -13.85 -15.98
N GLY A 17 -1.78 -13.07 -17.03
CA GLY A 17 -0.96 -11.85 -17.03
C GLY A 17 -1.56 -10.74 -16.16
N ALA A 18 -2.87 -10.54 -16.20
CA ALA A 18 -3.56 -9.55 -15.37
C ALA A 18 -3.48 -9.92 -13.88
N VAL A 19 -3.78 -11.18 -13.53
CA VAL A 19 -3.73 -11.66 -12.14
C VAL A 19 -2.30 -11.68 -11.62
N GLY A 20 -1.36 -12.22 -12.39
CA GLY A 20 0.06 -12.26 -12.04
C GLY A 20 0.65 -10.85 -11.90
N GLY A 21 0.40 -9.98 -12.87
CA GLY A 21 0.85 -8.59 -12.86
C GLY A 21 0.26 -7.79 -11.70
N PHE A 22 -1.02 -7.97 -11.38
CA PHE A 22 -1.68 -7.31 -10.25
C PHE A 22 -1.09 -7.74 -8.91
N PHE A 23 -0.87 -9.04 -8.71
CA PHE A 23 -0.34 -9.57 -7.45
C PHE A 23 1.10 -9.13 -7.21
N ILE A 24 1.92 -9.17 -8.26
CA ILE A 24 3.32 -8.73 -8.22
C ILE A 24 3.39 -7.23 -7.93
N SER A 25 2.64 -6.41 -8.68
CA SER A 25 2.63 -4.96 -8.50
C SER A 25 2.15 -4.56 -7.11
N ARG A 26 1.13 -5.24 -6.57
CA ARG A 26 0.64 -5.01 -5.21
C ARG A 26 1.71 -5.26 -4.15
N LYS A 27 2.49 -6.33 -4.30
CA LYS A 27 3.60 -6.66 -3.39
C LYS A 27 4.71 -5.60 -3.48
N TYR A 28 5.15 -5.24 -4.69
CA TYR A 28 6.18 -4.22 -4.87
C TYR A 28 5.78 -2.85 -4.32
N MET A 29 4.50 -2.47 -4.44
CA MET A 29 4.02 -1.20 -3.91
C MET A 29 4.05 -1.15 -2.37
N MET A 30 3.77 -2.28 -1.70
CA MET A 30 3.91 -2.37 -0.24
C MET A 30 5.36 -2.27 0.20
N ASP A 31 6.28 -3.00 -0.43
CA ASP A 31 7.71 -2.95 -0.13
C ASP A 31 8.29 -1.54 -0.33
N TYR A 32 7.77 -0.78 -1.32
CA TYR A 32 8.16 0.60 -1.56
C TYR A 32 7.72 1.55 -0.43
N PHE A 33 6.48 1.41 0.04
CA PHE A 33 5.98 2.20 1.18
C PHE A 33 6.62 1.82 2.52
N GLU A 34 7.11 0.59 2.67
CA GLU A 34 7.90 0.22 3.86
C GLU A 34 9.30 0.85 3.87
N LYS A 35 9.95 0.92 2.70
CA LYS A 35 11.32 1.46 2.58
C LYS A 35 11.38 2.98 2.67
N ASN A 36 10.32 3.69 2.27
CA ASN A 36 10.15 5.13 2.45
C ASN A 36 8.98 5.38 3.41
N PRO A 37 9.19 5.26 4.73
CA PRO A 37 8.11 5.30 5.72
C PRO A 37 7.31 6.58 5.53
N PRO A 38 6.04 6.49 5.14
CA PRO A 38 5.29 7.64 4.64
C PRO A 38 4.82 8.59 5.75
N ILE A 39 5.38 8.58 6.97
CA ILE A 39 4.83 9.35 8.10
C ILE A 39 5.94 10.01 8.91
N ASP A 40 6.22 11.26 8.56
CA ASP A 40 6.98 12.21 9.36
C ASP A 40 6.03 13.07 10.22
N GLU A 41 6.50 13.51 11.38
CA GLU A 41 5.81 14.34 12.39
C GLU A 41 5.20 15.60 11.75
N ASN A 42 5.93 16.17 10.79
CA ASN A 42 5.54 17.31 9.98
C ASN A 42 4.33 17.02 9.09
N MET A 43 4.23 15.80 8.54
CA MET A 43 3.12 15.42 7.67
C MET A 43 1.84 15.20 8.47
N LEU A 44 1.95 14.63 9.68
CA LEU A 44 0.83 14.54 10.64
C LEU A 44 0.36 15.91 11.09
N ARG A 45 1.29 16.83 11.34
CA ARG A 45 1.00 18.22 11.68
C ARG A 45 0.27 18.93 10.54
N MET A 46 0.76 18.80 9.31
CA MET A 46 0.12 19.35 8.11
C MET A 46 -1.27 18.74 7.88
N MET A 47 -1.44 17.44 8.08
CA MET A 47 -2.72 16.76 7.93
C MET A 47 -3.75 17.22 8.98
N MET A 48 -3.33 17.44 10.24
CA MET A 48 -4.22 18.03 11.24
C MET A 48 -4.53 19.50 10.98
N LEU A 49 -3.56 20.27 10.48
CA LEU A 49 -3.76 21.66 10.07
C LEU A 49 -4.77 21.75 8.90
N GLN A 50 -4.69 20.85 7.92
CA GLN A 50 -5.66 20.77 6.82
C GLN A 50 -7.08 20.46 7.30
N MET A 51 -7.22 19.73 8.41
CA MET A 51 -8.51 19.45 9.04
C MET A 51 -8.99 20.55 10.01
N GLY A 52 -8.28 21.69 10.09
CA GLY A 52 -8.63 22.79 11.00
C GLY A 52 -8.46 22.45 12.48
N GLN A 53 -7.79 21.33 12.81
CA GLN A 53 -7.50 20.96 14.19
C GLN A 53 -6.18 21.61 14.61
N LYS A 54 -6.20 22.30 15.76
CA LYS A 54 -4.97 22.83 16.35
C LYS A 54 -3.98 21.68 16.61
N PRO A 55 -2.79 21.68 16.02
CA PRO A 55 -1.81 20.63 16.26
C PRO A 55 -1.30 20.75 17.70
N SER A 56 -1.71 19.82 18.58
CA SER A 56 -1.09 19.65 19.89
C SER A 56 0.03 18.63 19.76
N GLU A 57 1.26 19.00 20.08
CA GLU A 57 2.45 18.13 19.96
C GLU A 57 2.28 16.80 20.69
N ARG A 58 1.60 16.80 21.85
CA ARG A 58 1.28 15.58 22.59
C ARG A 58 0.37 14.64 21.78
N LYS A 59 -0.61 15.19 21.07
CA LYS A 59 -1.53 14.44 20.20
C LYS A 59 -0.81 13.90 18.97
N ILE A 60 0.12 14.67 18.39
CA ILE A 60 0.97 14.23 17.28
C ILE A 60 1.79 13.00 17.70
N ASN A 61 2.48 13.08 18.84
CA ASN A 61 3.34 12.01 19.32
C ASN A 61 2.55 10.72 19.63
N GLN A 62 1.36 10.88 20.23
CA GLN A 62 0.44 9.76 20.44
C GLN A 62 -0.02 9.15 19.10
N MET A 63 -0.43 9.97 18.14
CA MET A 63 -0.86 9.49 16.82
C MET A 63 0.27 8.78 16.08
N MET A 64 1.49 9.33 16.12
CA MET A 64 2.66 8.73 15.49
C MET A 64 2.99 7.37 16.10
N SER A 65 2.95 7.24 17.43
CA SER A 65 3.21 5.97 18.12
C SER A 65 2.18 4.89 17.77
N GLN A 66 0.91 5.27 17.61
CA GLN A 66 -0.17 4.38 17.18
C GLN A 66 -0.01 3.97 15.71
N MET A 67 0.39 4.89 14.83
CA MET A 67 0.62 4.57 13.42
C MET A 67 1.85 3.67 13.22
N LYS A 68 2.96 3.93 13.94
CA LYS A 68 4.17 3.08 13.93
C LYS A 68 3.86 1.66 14.41
N SER A 69 3.03 1.51 15.44
CA SER A 69 2.63 0.18 15.95
C SER A 69 1.66 -0.56 15.01
N GLN A 70 0.76 0.15 14.32
CA GLN A 70 -0.12 -0.45 13.30
C GLN A 70 0.64 -0.88 12.05
N GLN A 71 1.59 -0.07 11.57
CA GLN A 71 2.47 -0.45 10.46
C GLN A 71 3.28 -1.71 10.80
N LYS A 72 3.89 -1.76 11.99
CA LYS A 72 4.64 -2.94 12.46
C LYS A 72 3.78 -4.21 12.56
N LYS A 73 2.50 -4.10 12.91
CA LYS A 73 1.56 -5.24 12.97
C LYS A 73 1.21 -5.77 11.58
N LYS A 74 0.95 -4.89 10.61
CA LYS A 74 0.58 -5.27 9.23
C LYS A 74 1.70 -6.07 8.51
N ASN A 75 2.95 -5.80 8.87
CA ASN A 75 4.12 -6.49 8.32
C ASN A 75 4.26 -7.93 8.85
N ASN A 76 3.78 -8.20 10.07
CA ASN A 76 3.82 -9.55 10.67
C ASN A 76 2.64 -10.44 10.29
N THR A 77 1.54 -9.89 9.75
CA THR A 77 0.38 -10.67 9.26
C THR A 77 0.59 -11.21 7.84
N ASN A 78 1.62 -10.74 7.12
CA ASN A 78 2.01 -11.24 5.79
C ASN A 78 3.30 -12.08 5.81
N LYS A 79 3.74 -12.56 6.99
CA LYS A 79 4.86 -13.49 7.11
C LYS A 79 4.36 -14.93 7.14
#